data_AF-A0A834UF99-F1
#
_entry.id   AF-A0A834UF99-F1
#
_cell.length_a   1.000
_cell.length_b   1.000
_cell.length_c   1.000
_cell.angle_alpha   90.00
_cell.angle_beta   90.00
_cell.angle_gamma   90.00
#
_symmetry.space_group_name_H-M   'P 1'
#
loop_
_entity.id
_entity.type
_entity.pdbx_description
1 polymer ?
#
loop_
_entity_poly.entity_id
_entity_poly.type
_entity_poly.pdbx_seq_one_letter_code
_entity_poly.pdbx_strand_id
1 'polypeptide(L)'
;MASTDFEKRKEEEYEMQLLGFHSRAGMNFSRWAGELWFHVVLIMTRVTLVHRLKSLSPHYRRPMESITRETIESTCKKLCKSLQTKYDYDTEELRELKENEKQLIQTYCTRAMPHLKIIEKTVKKYISIPKNVLLEEDKCQSIRYTREEYERLEEHLENLQHRAKRATILNAALKEELATIDKLQNYISKSNEMCNIIENSSVDQNTNSDMFKVLKHYQELYKKLLRLVPKTEKMAVCPKGSRGCTPIQWYIPIDTKFPGIVVEPACPKVNCPTPYTLFNPSPQSNVPTMTPCGWTSVGPFLICTSYCPMSC
;
A
#
# COMPACT_ATOMS: atom_id res chain seq x y z
N MET A 1 21.85 -32.50 -2.97
CA MET A 1 20.53 -33.04 -3.35
C MET A 1 19.35 -32.25 -2.77
N ALA A 2 19.40 -31.72 -1.54
CA ALA A 2 18.28 -30.95 -0.97
C ALA A 2 17.90 -29.64 -1.71
N SER A 3 18.86 -28.98 -2.37
CA SER A 3 18.62 -27.71 -3.07
C SER A 3 17.79 -27.87 -4.35
N THR A 4 17.95 -28.96 -5.10
CA THR A 4 17.22 -29.18 -6.36
C THR A 4 15.74 -29.51 -6.12
N ASP A 5 15.43 -30.23 -5.04
CA ASP A 5 14.06 -30.57 -4.68
C ASP A 5 13.28 -29.37 -4.13
N PHE A 6 13.98 -28.38 -3.58
CA PHE A 6 13.39 -27.13 -3.12
C PHE A 6 13.03 -26.21 -4.29
N GLU A 7 13.93 -26.02 -5.24
CA GLU A 7 13.66 -25.25 -6.47
C GLU A 7 12.51 -25.86 -7.27
N LYS A 8 12.49 -27.19 -7.41
CA LYS A 8 11.38 -27.89 -8.08
C LYS A 8 10.03 -27.62 -7.42
N ARG A 9 9.98 -27.59 -6.08
CA ARG A 9 8.74 -27.28 -5.34
C ARG A 9 8.29 -25.84 -5.53
N LYS A 10 9.21 -24.89 -5.58
CA LYS A 10 8.91 -23.48 -5.88
C LYS A 10 8.37 -23.30 -7.30
N GLU A 11 8.98 -23.95 -8.28
CA GLU A 11 8.49 -23.95 -9.67
C GLU A 11 7.07 -24.52 -9.74
N GLU A 12 6.80 -25.67 -9.08
CA GLU A 12 5.45 -26.25 -9.00
C GLU A 12 4.45 -25.31 -8.32
N GLU A 13 4.84 -24.61 -7.26
CA GLU A 13 3.99 -23.63 -6.56
C GLU A 13 3.64 -22.43 -7.44
N TYR A 14 4.62 -21.93 -8.20
CA TYR A 14 4.43 -20.82 -9.12
C TYR A 14 3.49 -21.17 -10.27
N GLU A 15 3.64 -22.38 -10.84
CA GLU A 15 2.71 -22.90 -11.85
C GLU A 15 1.29 -23.07 -11.28
N MET A 16 1.15 -23.49 -10.02
CA MET A 16 -0.14 -23.61 -9.35
C MET A 16 -0.83 -22.26 -9.12
N GLN A 17 -0.07 -21.20 -8.80
CA GLN A 17 -0.59 -19.83 -8.65
C GLN A 17 -1.21 -19.34 -9.97
N LEU A 18 -0.48 -19.45 -11.07
CA LEU A 18 -0.95 -19.01 -12.39
C LEU A 18 -2.24 -19.71 -12.82
N LEU A 19 -2.34 -21.00 -12.57
CA LEU A 19 -3.50 -21.80 -12.96
C LEU A 19 -4.66 -21.74 -11.95
N GLY A 20 -4.46 -21.05 -10.83
CA GLY A 20 -5.43 -20.97 -9.73
C GLY A 20 -5.68 -22.32 -9.04
N PHE A 21 -4.76 -23.28 -9.14
CA PHE A 21 -4.84 -24.60 -8.50
C PHE A 21 -4.25 -24.55 -7.08
N HIS A 22 -4.74 -23.65 -6.22
CA HIS A 22 -4.38 -23.72 -4.81
C HIS A 22 -5.18 -24.81 -4.11
N SER A 23 -4.45 -25.78 -3.53
CA SER A 23 -4.98 -27.01 -2.91
C SER A 23 -5.87 -26.79 -1.67
N ARG A 24 -6.26 -25.54 -1.37
CA ARG A 24 -7.18 -25.17 -0.29
C ARG A 24 -7.96 -23.89 -0.63
N ALA A 25 -9.08 -24.02 -1.34
CA ALA A 25 -10.26 -23.13 -1.31
C ALA A 25 -11.22 -23.60 -2.43
N GLY A 26 -12.47 -23.97 -2.15
CA GLY A 26 -13.46 -23.02 -1.67
C GLY A 26 -13.89 -22.13 -2.84
N MET A 27 -14.65 -22.69 -3.78
CA MET A 27 -15.23 -21.96 -4.91
C MET A 27 -16.06 -20.77 -4.42
N ASN A 28 -15.60 -19.55 -4.70
CA ASN A 28 -16.45 -18.37 -4.86
C ASN A 28 -16.06 -17.69 -6.17
N PHE A 29 -16.55 -18.26 -7.28
CA PHE A 29 -16.28 -17.82 -8.64
C PHE A 29 -17.48 -17.02 -9.18
N SER A 30 -17.86 -15.96 -8.47
CA SER A 30 -19.06 -15.16 -8.77
C SER A 30 -18.77 -13.74 -9.29
N ARG A 31 -17.53 -13.40 -9.65
CA ARG A 31 -17.15 -12.00 -9.89
C ARG A 31 -16.50 -11.65 -11.23
N TRP A 32 -16.43 -12.57 -12.19
CA TRP A 32 -15.92 -12.26 -13.52
C TRP A 32 -16.94 -12.64 -14.59
N ALA A 33 -17.98 -11.81 -14.70
CA ALA A 33 -18.92 -11.83 -15.80
C ALA A 33 -19.18 -10.38 -16.23
N GLY A 34 -18.36 -9.90 -17.17
CA GLY A 34 -18.51 -8.59 -17.79
C GLY A 34 -17.44 -8.44 -18.86
N GLU A 35 -17.86 -8.57 -20.11
CA GLU A 35 -17.10 -8.28 -21.33
C GLU A 35 -15.97 -9.25 -21.70
N LEU A 36 -16.32 -10.35 -22.41
CA LEU A 36 -15.43 -11.06 -23.35
C LEU A 36 -16.16 -12.23 -24.05
N TRP A 37 -17.35 -12.02 -24.61
CA TRP A 37 -18.20 -13.09 -25.14
C TRP A 37 -17.55 -13.94 -26.25
N PHE A 38 -16.61 -13.39 -27.02
CA PHE A 38 -15.85 -14.13 -28.04
C PHE A 38 -14.69 -14.96 -27.48
N HIS A 39 -13.96 -14.45 -26.48
CA HIS A 39 -12.99 -15.27 -25.76
C HIS A 39 -13.70 -16.32 -24.90
N VAL A 40 -14.92 -16.05 -24.43
CA VAL A 40 -15.75 -16.99 -23.67
C VAL A 40 -16.08 -18.24 -24.47
N VAL A 41 -16.21 -18.24 -25.80
CA VAL A 41 -16.47 -19.50 -26.53
C VAL A 41 -15.21 -20.39 -26.63
N LEU A 42 -14.04 -19.78 -26.90
CA LEU A 42 -12.75 -20.49 -26.93
C LEU A 42 -12.31 -20.90 -25.52
N ILE A 43 -12.61 -20.07 -24.53
CA ILE A 43 -12.41 -20.35 -23.11
C ILE A 43 -13.46 -21.35 -22.64
N MET A 44 -14.70 -21.35 -23.09
CA MET A 44 -15.74 -22.33 -22.67
C MET A 44 -15.49 -23.70 -23.25
N THR A 45 -14.92 -23.82 -24.45
CA THR A 45 -14.45 -25.11 -25.00
C THR A 45 -13.20 -25.60 -24.26
N ARG A 46 -12.26 -24.71 -23.91
CA ARG A 46 -11.14 -25.03 -23.02
C ARG A 46 -11.59 -25.31 -21.57
N VAL A 47 -12.61 -24.62 -21.08
CA VAL A 47 -13.16 -24.72 -19.72
C VAL A 47 -14.07 -25.92 -19.63
N THR A 48 -14.77 -26.38 -20.67
CA THR A 48 -15.46 -27.67 -20.63
C THR A 48 -14.46 -28.84 -20.66
N LEU A 49 -13.34 -28.70 -21.36
CA LEU A 49 -12.23 -29.65 -21.27
C LEU A 49 -11.59 -29.64 -19.87
N VAL A 50 -11.30 -28.45 -19.34
CA VAL A 50 -10.75 -28.27 -18.00
C VAL A 50 -11.77 -28.63 -16.91
N HIS A 51 -13.07 -28.47 -17.13
CA HIS A 51 -14.15 -28.79 -16.18
C HIS A 51 -14.46 -30.29 -16.18
N ARG A 52 -14.29 -30.98 -17.31
CA ARG A 52 -14.18 -32.45 -17.33
C ARG A 52 -12.92 -32.94 -16.62
N LEU A 53 -11.84 -32.16 -16.65
CA LEU A 53 -10.66 -32.39 -15.80
C LEU A 53 -10.88 -31.97 -14.34
N LYS A 54 -11.80 -31.03 -14.05
CA LYS A 54 -12.11 -30.46 -12.72
C LYS A 54 -13.14 -31.28 -11.93
N SER A 55 -13.97 -32.08 -12.61
CA SER A 55 -14.83 -33.09 -11.94
C SER A 55 -14.01 -34.26 -11.37
N LEU A 56 -12.71 -34.31 -11.65
CA LEU A 56 -11.75 -35.10 -10.89
C LEU A 56 -11.36 -34.27 -9.65
N SER A 57 -12.17 -34.44 -8.60
CA SER A 57 -12.04 -33.96 -7.21
C SER A 57 -10.59 -33.83 -6.68
N PRO A 58 -10.31 -33.02 -5.63
CA PRO A 58 -8.95 -32.77 -5.10
C PRO A 58 -8.15 -34.00 -4.62
N HIS A 59 -8.77 -35.19 -4.65
CA HIS A 59 -8.11 -36.48 -4.50
C HIS A 59 -7.41 -37.02 -5.76
N TYR A 60 -7.42 -36.29 -6.89
CA TYR A 60 -6.87 -36.74 -8.16
C TYR A 60 -5.72 -35.85 -8.66
N ARG A 61 -4.52 -36.02 -8.09
CA ARG A 61 -3.29 -36.02 -8.92
C ARG A 61 -3.07 -37.45 -9.43
N ARG A 62 -4.09 -38.05 -10.04
CA ARG A 62 -3.90 -39.35 -10.68
C ARG A 62 -3.13 -39.11 -11.99
N PRO A 63 -1.99 -39.77 -12.20
CA PRO A 63 -1.26 -39.66 -13.45
C PRO A 63 -2.19 -39.97 -14.62
N MET A 64 -2.05 -39.26 -15.73
CA MET A 64 -2.80 -39.52 -16.97
C MET A 64 -2.71 -41.01 -17.36
N GLU A 65 -1.58 -41.65 -17.04
CA GLU A 65 -1.35 -43.09 -17.15
C GLU A 65 -2.39 -43.96 -16.44
N SER A 66 -2.81 -43.62 -15.22
CA SER A 66 -3.78 -44.43 -14.48
C SER A 66 -5.18 -44.31 -15.08
N ILE A 67 -5.58 -43.10 -15.50
CA ILE A 67 -6.88 -42.86 -16.13
C ILE A 67 -6.97 -43.61 -17.46
N THR A 68 -5.92 -43.54 -18.28
CA THR A 68 -5.86 -44.28 -19.55
C THR A 68 -5.89 -45.78 -19.32
N ARG A 69 -5.13 -46.29 -18.34
CA ARG A 69 -5.16 -47.72 -17.97
C ARG A 69 -6.55 -48.17 -17.52
N GLU A 70 -7.18 -47.45 -16.58
CA GLU A 70 -8.53 -47.74 -16.10
C GLU A 70 -9.56 -47.74 -17.24
N THR A 71 -9.41 -46.82 -18.20
CA THR A 71 -10.27 -46.75 -19.39
C THR A 71 -10.09 -47.94 -20.32
N ILE A 72 -8.83 -48.33 -20.60
CA ILE A 72 -8.50 -49.51 -21.40
C ILE A 72 -9.09 -50.76 -20.73
N GLU A 73 -8.82 -50.97 -19.44
CA GLU A 73 -9.33 -52.10 -18.68
C GLU A 73 -10.86 -52.16 -18.67
N SER A 74 -11.54 -51.04 -18.41
CA SER A 74 -13.00 -50.97 -18.43
C SER A 74 -13.58 -51.34 -19.79
N THR A 75 -12.92 -50.89 -20.86
CA THR A 75 -13.36 -51.15 -22.24
C THR A 75 -13.15 -52.61 -22.64
N CYS A 76 -11.99 -53.19 -22.32
CA CYS A 76 -11.70 -54.61 -22.53
C CYS A 76 -12.66 -55.51 -21.73
N LYS A 77 -12.94 -55.18 -20.47
CA LYS A 77 -13.91 -55.90 -19.63
C LYS A 77 -15.32 -55.84 -20.21
N LYS A 78 -15.75 -54.67 -20.70
CA LYS A 78 -17.06 -54.52 -21.36
C LYS A 78 -17.13 -55.36 -22.63
N LEU A 79 -16.07 -55.36 -23.44
CA LEU A 79 -15.98 -56.18 -24.65
C LEU A 79 -16.08 -57.67 -24.33
N CYS A 80 -15.32 -58.16 -23.35
CA CYS A 80 -15.36 -59.56 -22.94
C CYS A 80 -16.74 -59.97 -22.39
N LYS A 81 -17.37 -59.11 -21.58
CA LYS A 81 -18.76 -59.34 -21.12
C LYS A 81 -19.74 -59.41 -22.28
N SER A 82 -19.64 -58.51 -23.26
CA SER A 82 -20.51 -58.53 -24.44
C SER A 82 -20.33 -59.78 -25.30
N LEU A 83 -19.09 -60.30 -25.40
CA LEU A 83 -18.84 -61.57 -26.08
C LEU A 83 -19.45 -62.73 -25.31
N GLN A 84 -19.25 -62.81 -23.99
CA GLN A 84 -19.84 -63.84 -23.12
C GLN A 84 -21.37 -63.87 -23.18
N THR A 85 -22.03 -62.72 -23.35
CA THR A 85 -23.49 -62.68 -23.47
C THR A 85 -24.03 -63.15 -24.84
N LYS A 86 -23.19 -63.17 -25.88
CA LYS A 86 -23.63 -63.44 -27.27
C LYS A 86 -23.38 -64.87 -27.73
N TYR A 87 -22.42 -65.56 -27.14
CA TYR A 87 -22.00 -66.89 -27.53
C TYR A 87 -22.02 -67.80 -26.30
N ASP A 88 -22.43 -69.05 -26.50
CA ASP A 88 -22.37 -70.07 -25.46
C ASP A 88 -20.95 -70.65 -25.48
N TYR A 89 -20.18 -70.44 -24.41
CA TYR A 89 -18.77 -70.82 -24.32
C TYR A 89 -18.58 -72.00 -23.39
N ASP A 90 -17.75 -72.95 -23.79
CA ASP A 90 -17.27 -74.00 -22.90
C ASP A 90 -16.31 -73.44 -21.83
N THR A 91 -16.08 -74.20 -20.76
CA THR A 91 -15.19 -73.81 -19.66
C THR A 91 -13.76 -73.50 -20.13
N GLU A 92 -13.27 -74.23 -21.13
CA GLU A 92 -11.95 -74.01 -21.74
C GLU A 92 -11.89 -72.75 -22.59
N GLU A 93 -12.92 -72.48 -23.39
CA GLU A 93 -13.00 -71.26 -24.21
C GLU A 93 -13.12 -70.01 -23.35
N LEU A 94 -13.83 -70.09 -22.22
CA LEU A 94 -13.90 -69.00 -21.24
C LEU A 94 -12.52 -68.70 -20.62
N ARG A 95 -11.70 -69.73 -20.41
CA ARG A 95 -10.34 -69.59 -19.91
C ARG A 95 -9.46 -68.90 -20.95
N GLU A 96 -9.54 -69.31 -22.20
CA GLU A 96 -8.83 -68.67 -23.32
C GLU A 96 -9.24 -67.22 -23.50
N LEU A 97 -10.55 -66.92 -23.45
CA LEU A 97 -11.08 -65.55 -23.55
C LEU A 97 -10.52 -64.62 -22.47
N LYS A 98 -10.43 -65.10 -21.22
CA LYS A 98 -9.86 -64.32 -20.10
C LYS A 98 -8.35 -64.10 -20.25
N GLU A 99 -7.64 -65.07 -20.81
CA GLU A 99 -6.21 -64.91 -21.08
C GLU A 99 -5.97 -63.90 -22.21
N ASN A 100 -6.76 -63.99 -23.27
CA ASN A 100 -6.78 -63.01 -24.37
C ASN A 100 -7.14 -61.61 -23.87
N GLU A 101 -8.09 -61.48 -22.92
CA GLU A 101 -8.41 -60.20 -22.28
C GLU A 101 -7.18 -59.57 -21.61
N LYS A 102 -6.43 -60.35 -20.81
CA LYS A 102 -5.23 -59.87 -20.13
C LYS A 102 -4.15 -59.46 -21.12
N GLN A 103 -3.88 -60.29 -22.13
CA GLN A 103 -2.90 -59.99 -23.18
C GLN A 103 -3.28 -58.72 -23.96
N LEU A 104 -4.58 -58.53 -24.23
CA LEU A 104 -5.09 -57.35 -24.90
C LEU A 104 -4.86 -56.09 -24.06
N ILE A 105 -5.26 -56.12 -22.78
CA ILE A 105 -5.04 -55.02 -21.83
C ILE A 105 -3.54 -54.67 -21.75
N GLN A 106 -2.69 -55.68 -21.59
CA GLN A 106 -1.23 -55.50 -21.50
C GLN A 106 -0.66 -54.88 -22.77
N THR A 107 -1.08 -55.37 -23.94
CA THR A 107 -0.61 -54.87 -25.25
C THR A 107 -1.00 -53.41 -25.46
N TYR A 108 -2.27 -53.07 -25.17
CA TYR A 108 -2.74 -51.67 -25.29
C TYR A 108 -2.04 -50.75 -24.30
N CYS A 109 -1.90 -51.15 -23.03
CA CYS A 109 -1.21 -50.33 -22.03
C CYS A 109 0.25 -50.09 -22.41
N THR A 110 0.96 -51.14 -22.87
CA THR A 110 2.36 -51.06 -23.28
C THR A 110 2.54 -50.12 -24.48
N ARG A 111 1.65 -50.21 -25.48
CA ARG A 111 1.69 -49.34 -26.66
C ARG A 111 1.27 -47.91 -26.37
N ALA A 112 0.34 -47.68 -25.44
CA ALA A 112 -0.14 -46.33 -25.10
C ALA A 112 0.89 -45.51 -24.30
N MET A 113 1.69 -46.16 -23.45
CA MET A 113 2.62 -45.50 -22.53
C MET A 113 3.60 -44.50 -23.17
N PRO A 114 4.31 -44.81 -24.28
CA PRO A 114 5.20 -43.84 -24.92
C PRO A 114 4.47 -42.60 -25.43
N HIS A 115 3.25 -42.76 -25.95
CA HIS A 115 2.44 -41.64 -26.42
C HIS A 115 2.01 -40.74 -25.26
N LEU A 116 1.63 -41.32 -24.11
CA LEU A 116 1.31 -40.57 -22.91
C LEU A 116 2.49 -39.73 -22.42
N LYS A 117 3.71 -40.28 -22.44
CA LYS A 117 4.93 -39.53 -22.10
C LYS A 117 5.20 -38.37 -23.06
N ILE A 118 4.94 -38.54 -24.35
CA ILE A 118 5.07 -37.46 -25.35
C ILE A 118 4.03 -36.36 -25.08
N ILE A 119 2.78 -36.75 -24.80
CA ILE A 119 1.70 -35.81 -24.45
C ILE A 119 2.06 -35.06 -23.18
N GLU A 120 2.49 -35.75 -22.12
CA GLU A 120 2.91 -35.13 -20.85
C GLU A 120 4.04 -34.13 -21.07
N LYS A 121 5.08 -34.50 -21.82
CA LYS A 121 6.19 -33.60 -22.16
C LYS A 121 5.71 -32.37 -22.93
N THR A 122 4.75 -32.54 -23.83
CA THR A 122 4.19 -31.46 -24.65
C THR A 122 3.33 -30.54 -23.81
N VAL A 123 2.42 -31.09 -23.01
CA VAL A 123 1.57 -30.35 -22.07
C VAL A 123 2.44 -29.58 -21.08
N LYS A 124 3.50 -30.18 -20.55
CA LYS A 124 4.44 -29.52 -19.66
C LYS A 124 5.07 -28.28 -20.29
N LYS A 125 5.42 -28.31 -21.59
CA LYS A 125 5.95 -27.12 -22.29
C LYS A 125 4.97 -25.96 -22.38
N TYR A 126 3.67 -26.25 -22.47
CA TYR A 126 2.63 -25.22 -22.57
C TYR A 126 2.21 -24.67 -21.21
N ILE A 127 2.30 -25.50 -20.17
CA ILE A 127 1.91 -25.12 -18.82
C ILE A 127 3.08 -24.48 -18.06
N SER A 128 4.31 -24.87 -18.36
CA SER A 128 5.48 -24.37 -17.64
C SER A 128 5.69 -22.88 -17.88
N ILE A 129 5.84 -22.14 -16.79
CA ILE A 129 6.19 -20.72 -16.83
C ILE A 129 7.68 -20.61 -17.15
N PRO A 130 8.08 -19.91 -18.24
CA PRO A 130 9.49 -19.72 -18.54
C PRO A 130 10.21 -18.98 -17.41
N LYS A 131 11.45 -19.38 -17.09
CA LYS A 131 12.24 -18.81 -15.98
C LYS A 131 12.52 -17.31 -16.11
N ASN A 132 12.44 -16.79 -17.33
CA ASN A 132 12.65 -15.38 -17.68
C ASN A 132 11.36 -14.56 -17.70
N VAL A 133 10.21 -15.17 -17.40
CA VAL A 133 8.91 -14.50 -17.39
C VAL A 133 8.44 -14.39 -15.95
N LEU A 134 8.28 -13.14 -15.51
CA LEU A 134 7.65 -12.81 -14.23
C LEU A 134 6.16 -12.62 -14.48
N LEU A 135 5.32 -13.19 -13.62
CA LEU A 135 3.88 -12.98 -13.70
C LEU A 135 3.52 -11.51 -13.44
N GLU A 136 2.36 -11.09 -13.94
CA GLU A 136 1.89 -9.71 -13.79
C GLU A 136 1.75 -9.33 -12.30
N GLU A 137 1.24 -10.28 -11.51
CA GLU A 137 1.06 -10.19 -10.06
C GLU A 137 2.39 -9.96 -9.32
N ASP A 138 3.48 -10.47 -9.88
CA ASP A 138 4.81 -10.40 -9.27
C ASP A 138 5.68 -9.31 -9.87
N LYS A 139 5.16 -8.45 -10.77
CA LYS A 139 5.93 -7.32 -11.30
C LYS A 139 6.52 -6.43 -10.21
N CYS A 140 5.87 -6.33 -9.04
CA CYS A 140 6.40 -5.61 -7.88
C CYS A 140 7.69 -6.23 -7.32
N GLN A 141 7.92 -7.54 -7.53
CA GLN A 141 9.12 -8.26 -7.13
C GLN A 141 10.27 -8.14 -8.14
N SER A 142 10.05 -7.48 -9.29
CA SER A 142 11.13 -7.19 -10.26
C SER A 142 12.23 -6.35 -9.62
N ILE A 143 11.85 -5.44 -8.72
CA ILE A 143 12.76 -4.68 -7.87
C ILE A 143 12.87 -5.44 -6.55
N ARG A 144 14.00 -6.11 -6.35
CA ARG A 144 14.28 -6.79 -5.07
C ARG A 144 15.00 -5.83 -4.14
N TYR A 145 14.35 -5.46 -3.05
CA TYR A 145 14.98 -4.73 -1.96
C TYR A 145 15.80 -5.69 -1.11
N THR A 146 17.03 -5.30 -0.80
CA THR A 146 17.79 -5.91 0.29
C THR A 146 17.13 -5.61 1.63
N ARG A 147 17.46 -6.38 2.66
CA ARG A 147 16.89 -6.19 4.00
C ARG A 147 17.24 -4.80 4.54
N GLU A 148 18.48 -4.38 4.33
CA GLU A 148 19.01 -3.10 4.77
C GLU A 148 18.36 -1.93 4.02
N GLU A 149 18.02 -2.09 2.74
CA GLU A 149 17.23 -1.10 2.00
C GLU A 149 15.81 -0.98 2.53
N TYR A 150 15.17 -2.12 2.86
CA TYR A 150 13.83 -2.13 3.41
C TYR A 150 13.78 -1.43 4.78
N GLU A 151 14.72 -1.75 5.67
CA GLU A 151 14.85 -1.12 6.99
C GLU A 151 15.08 0.39 6.88
N ARG A 152 15.92 0.84 5.94
CA ARG A 152 16.11 2.27 5.66
C ARG A 152 14.84 2.95 5.14
N LEU A 153 14.06 2.26 4.31
CA LEU A 153 12.81 2.79 3.78
C LEU A 153 11.76 2.96 4.89
N GLU A 154 11.69 1.99 5.80
CA GLU A 154 10.82 2.02 6.97
C GLU A 154 11.19 3.16 7.93
N GLU A 155 12.47 3.31 8.27
CA GLU A 155 12.96 4.43 9.09
C GLU A 155 12.65 5.79 8.43
N HIS A 156 12.85 5.91 7.12
CA HIS A 156 12.53 7.12 6.38
C HIS A 156 11.03 7.46 6.43
N LEU A 157 10.18 6.45 6.30
CA LEU A 157 8.72 6.60 6.37
C LEU A 157 8.27 7.05 7.76
N GLU A 158 8.82 6.47 8.83
CA GLU A 158 8.55 6.91 10.20
C GLU A 158 8.96 8.37 10.41
N ASN A 159 10.15 8.76 9.94
CA ASN A 159 10.63 10.14 10.04
C ASN A 159 9.68 11.12 9.34
N LEU A 160 9.23 10.79 8.13
CA LEU A 160 8.27 11.60 7.38
C LEU A 160 6.92 11.71 8.10
N GLN A 161 6.42 10.62 8.69
CA GLN A 161 5.20 10.65 9.49
C GLN A 161 5.35 11.56 10.72
N HIS A 162 6.48 11.50 11.43
CA HIS A 162 6.75 12.40 12.56
C HIS A 162 6.87 13.86 12.12
N ARG A 163 7.49 14.12 10.97
CA ARG A 163 7.55 15.48 10.38
C ARG A 163 6.15 15.99 10.03
N ALA A 164 5.32 15.16 9.41
CA ALA A 164 3.93 15.52 9.09
C ALA A 164 3.12 15.83 10.36
N LYS A 165 3.22 15.00 11.41
CA LYS A 165 2.56 15.24 12.71
C LYS A 165 2.97 16.58 13.32
N ARG A 166 4.28 16.90 13.33
CA ARG A 166 4.80 18.18 13.83
C ARG A 166 4.28 19.37 13.01
N ALA A 167 4.28 19.25 11.68
CA ALA A 167 3.75 20.27 10.79
C ALA A 167 2.25 20.51 11.01
N THR A 168 1.46 19.46 11.25
CA THR A 168 0.02 19.59 11.56
C THR A 168 -0.21 20.36 12.86
N ILE A 169 0.55 20.05 13.92
CA ILE A 169 0.46 20.77 15.20
C ILE A 169 0.85 22.24 15.02
N LEU A 170 1.96 22.51 14.32
CA LEU A 170 2.39 23.88 14.03
C LEU A 170 1.34 24.65 13.22
N ASN A 171 0.75 24.03 12.18
CA ASN A 171 -0.31 24.64 11.38
C ASN A 171 -1.57 24.94 12.20
N ALA A 172 -1.91 24.10 13.18
CA ALA A 172 -3.02 24.37 14.09
C ALA A 172 -2.71 25.57 14.99
N ALA A 173 -1.51 25.65 15.57
CA ALA A 173 -1.08 26.79 16.38
C ALA A 173 -1.06 28.10 15.56
N LEU A 174 -0.53 28.07 14.34
CA LEU A 174 -0.52 29.24 13.46
C LEU A 174 -1.93 29.72 13.10
N LYS A 175 -2.90 28.81 12.92
CA LYS A 175 -4.30 29.20 12.71
C LYS A 175 -4.92 29.87 13.94
N GLU A 176 -4.56 29.42 15.14
CA GLU A 176 -4.97 30.07 16.37
C GLU A 176 -4.39 31.49 16.48
N GLU A 177 -3.10 31.66 16.19
CA GLU A 177 -2.43 32.96 16.16
C GLU A 177 -3.02 33.91 15.10
N LEU A 178 -3.37 33.40 13.92
CA LEU A 178 -4.06 34.23 12.92
C LEU A 178 -5.42 34.71 13.44
N ALA A 179 -6.18 33.84 14.11
CA ALA A 179 -7.47 34.22 14.68
C ALA A 179 -7.34 35.23 15.85
N THR A 180 -6.23 35.22 16.60
CA THR A 180 -5.96 36.26 17.62
C THR A 180 -5.60 37.58 16.97
N ILE A 181 -4.78 37.58 15.91
CA ILE A 181 -4.43 38.78 15.13
C ILE A 181 -5.69 39.42 14.52
N ASP A 182 -6.59 38.63 13.93
CA ASP A 182 -7.85 39.15 13.36
C ASP A 182 -8.72 39.82 14.43
N LYS A 183 -8.77 39.25 15.65
CA LYS A 183 -9.46 39.88 16.78
C LYS A 183 -8.79 41.20 17.16
N LEU A 184 -7.46 41.25 17.21
CA LEU A 184 -6.70 42.47 17.51
C LEU A 184 -6.93 43.58 16.48
N GLN A 185 -6.91 43.26 15.19
CA GLN A 185 -7.22 44.21 14.13
C GLN A 185 -8.62 44.81 14.29
N ASN A 186 -9.62 43.99 14.63
CA ASN A 186 -10.97 44.47 14.92
C ASN A 186 -11.01 45.46 16.10
N TYR A 187 -10.15 45.30 17.12
CA TYR A 187 -10.06 46.27 18.22
C TYR A 187 -9.38 47.56 17.79
N ILE A 188 -8.30 47.48 17.01
CA ILE A 188 -7.61 48.65 16.47
C ILE A 188 -8.59 49.48 15.63
N SER A 189 -9.35 48.86 14.73
CA SER A 189 -10.35 49.55 13.91
C SER A 189 -11.40 50.28 14.76
N LYS A 190 -11.89 49.66 15.84
CA LYS A 190 -12.85 50.29 16.78
C LYS A 190 -12.22 51.43 17.58
N SER A 191 -10.96 51.28 17.98
CA SER A 191 -10.23 52.33 18.68
C SER A 191 -10.03 53.54 17.77
N ASN A 192 -9.65 53.30 16.51
CA ASN A 192 -9.48 54.36 15.52
C ASN A 192 -10.81 55.08 15.23
N GLU A 193 -11.92 54.33 15.14
CA GLU A 193 -13.27 54.92 15.03
C GLU A 193 -13.59 55.84 16.22
N MET A 194 -13.27 55.42 17.44
CA MET A 194 -13.43 56.23 18.64
C MET A 194 -12.56 57.49 18.62
N CYS A 195 -11.29 57.40 18.22
CA CYS A 195 -10.41 58.56 18.04
C CYS A 195 -10.98 59.54 17.01
N ASN A 196 -11.44 59.05 15.87
CA ASN A 196 -12.06 59.88 14.83
C ASN A 196 -13.31 60.62 15.35
N ILE A 197 -14.14 59.99 16.20
CA ILE A 197 -15.27 60.67 16.83
C ILE A 197 -14.79 61.82 17.70
N ILE A 198 -13.77 61.60 18.55
CA ILE A 198 -13.22 62.63 19.44
C ILE A 198 -12.63 63.81 18.65
N GLU A 199 -11.86 63.51 17.59
CA GLU A 199 -11.25 64.53 16.74
C GLU A 199 -12.32 65.39 16.05
N ASN A 200 -13.37 64.77 15.51
CA ASN A 200 -14.44 65.48 14.81
C ASN A 200 -15.41 66.22 15.77
N SER A 201 -15.64 65.73 16.99
CA SER A 201 -16.49 66.40 18.00
C SER A 201 -15.89 67.70 18.55
N SER A 202 -14.63 68.03 18.22
CA SER A 202 -13.98 69.29 18.62
C SER A 202 -14.49 70.53 17.84
N VAL A 203 -15.28 70.32 16.78
CA VAL A 203 -15.69 71.38 15.84
C VAL A 203 -17.12 71.91 16.09
N ASP A 204 -18.01 71.15 16.74
CA ASP A 204 -19.42 71.51 16.94
C ASP A 204 -19.84 71.71 18.42
N GLN A 205 -20.67 72.73 18.70
CA GLN A 205 -21.08 73.17 20.04
C GLN A 205 -21.98 72.20 20.85
N ASN A 206 -22.23 70.98 20.37
CA ASN A 206 -23.11 70.00 21.03
C ASN A 206 -22.31 68.84 21.67
N THR A 207 -21.29 69.22 22.45
CA THR A 207 -20.22 68.35 22.96
C THR A 207 -20.68 67.26 23.95
N ASN A 208 -21.79 67.47 24.66
CA ASN A 208 -22.21 66.54 25.72
C ASN A 208 -22.71 65.19 25.20
N SER A 209 -23.46 65.15 24.09
CA SER A 209 -24.04 63.91 23.56
C SER A 209 -22.97 62.94 23.03
N ASP A 210 -21.96 63.48 22.33
CA ASP A 210 -20.89 62.66 21.76
C ASP A 210 -19.91 62.18 22.82
N MET A 211 -19.68 62.96 23.88
CA MET A 211 -18.86 62.53 25.01
C MET A 211 -19.45 61.29 25.71
N PHE A 212 -20.78 61.19 25.85
CA PHE A 212 -21.44 59.98 26.38
C PHE A 212 -21.26 58.76 25.47
N LYS A 213 -21.28 58.93 24.14
CA LYS A 213 -21.02 57.82 23.20
C LYS A 213 -19.59 57.32 23.32
N VAL A 214 -18.62 58.23 23.37
CA VAL A 214 -17.19 57.92 23.55
C VAL A 214 -16.95 57.16 24.86
N LEU A 215 -17.53 57.63 25.98
CA LEU A 215 -17.45 56.95 27.27
C LEU A 215 -18.02 55.53 27.23
N LYS A 216 -19.16 55.33 26.56
CA LYS A 216 -19.78 54.01 26.39
C LYS A 216 -18.87 53.06 25.58
N HIS A 217 -18.32 53.53 24.46
CA HIS A 217 -17.41 52.75 23.63
C HIS A 217 -16.12 52.38 24.38
N TYR A 218 -15.56 53.32 25.15
CA TYR A 218 -14.39 53.06 25.99
C TYR A 218 -14.65 51.96 27.03
N GLN A 219 -15.77 52.03 27.74
CA GLN A 219 -16.13 51.02 28.75
C GLN A 219 -16.32 49.63 28.12
N GLU A 220 -16.91 49.55 26.93
CA GLU A 220 -17.05 48.28 26.21
C GLU A 220 -15.70 47.73 25.74
N LEU A 221 -14.81 48.58 25.24
CA LEU A 221 -13.48 48.20 24.80
C LEU A 221 -12.63 47.71 25.98
N TYR A 222 -12.66 48.43 27.11
CA TYR A 222 -11.97 48.05 28.34
C TYR A 222 -12.44 46.68 28.87
N LYS A 223 -13.76 46.43 28.91
CA LYS A 223 -14.33 45.13 29.30
C LYS A 223 -13.89 43.99 28.37
N LYS A 224 -13.72 44.26 27.07
CA LYS A 224 -13.24 43.27 26.09
C LYS A 224 -11.74 43.01 26.24
N LEU A 225 -10.92 44.03 26.45
CA LEU A 225 -9.48 43.88 26.70
C LEU A 225 -9.18 43.06 27.96
N LEU A 226 -9.92 43.30 29.05
CA LEU A 226 -9.82 42.52 30.28
C LEU A 226 -10.10 41.02 30.08
N ARG A 227 -10.92 40.66 29.10
CA ARG A 227 -11.21 39.25 28.74
C ARG A 227 -10.13 38.63 27.85
N LEU A 228 -9.33 39.45 27.16
CA LEU A 228 -8.25 38.99 26.29
C LEU A 228 -6.95 38.75 27.03
N VAL A 229 -6.77 39.29 28.24
CA VAL A 229 -5.62 38.95 29.08
C VAL A 229 -5.66 37.43 29.26
N PRO A 230 -4.74 36.68 28.60
CA PRO A 230 -4.77 35.24 28.72
C PRO A 230 -4.50 34.94 30.18
N LYS A 231 -5.40 34.16 30.80
CA LYS A 231 -5.03 33.42 32.01
C LYS A 231 -4.02 32.40 31.53
N THR A 232 -2.75 32.79 31.44
CA THR A 232 -1.65 31.85 31.24
C THR A 232 -1.55 31.04 32.51
N GLU A 233 -2.41 30.03 32.62
CA GLU A 233 -2.19 28.95 33.54
C GLU A 233 -0.88 28.32 33.08
N LYS A 234 0.19 28.53 33.86
CA LYS A 234 1.48 27.90 33.64
C LYS A 234 1.27 26.39 33.77
N MET A 235 0.80 25.74 32.71
CA MET A 235 0.81 24.29 32.65
C MET A 235 2.27 23.87 32.51
N ALA A 236 2.88 23.51 33.64
CA ALA A 236 4.12 22.78 33.66
C ALA A 236 3.84 21.40 33.04
N VAL A 237 3.89 21.32 31.71
CA VAL A 237 3.82 20.06 30.99
C VAL A 237 5.17 19.38 31.18
N CYS A 238 5.29 18.58 32.25
CA CYS A 238 6.33 17.58 32.36
C CYS A 238 5.98 16.44 31.40
N PRO A 239 6.75 16.21 30.31
CA PRO A 239 6.51 15.05 29.47
C PRO A 239 6.80 13.79 30.29
N LYS A 240 5.75 13.08 30.69
CA LYS A 240 5.86 11.79 31.38
C LYS A 240 6.46 10.79 30.40
N GLY A 241 7.77 10.54 30.50
CA GLY A 241 8.45 9.54 29.69
C GLY A 241 9.97 9.51 29.84
N SER A 242 10.62 10.63 30.14
CA SER A 242 12.08 10.67 30.32
C SER A 242 12.49 10.49 31.78
N ARG A 243 12.74 9.25 32.19
CA ARG A 243 13.56 8.98 33.39
C ARG A 243 14.98 9.48 33.09
N GLY A 244 15.31 10.68 33.55
CA GLY A 244 16.67 11.23 33.50
C GLY A 244 16.84 12.68 33.05
N CYS A 245 15.78 13.38 32.62
CA CYS A 245 15.90 14.80 32.30
C CYS A 245 15.78 15.65 33.55
N THR A 246 16.90 16.22 34.02
CA THR A 246 16.88 17.38 34.91
C THR A 246 16.10 18.51 34.23
N PRO A 247 15.22 19.23 34.94
CA PRO A 247 14.45 20.32 34.34
C PRO A 247 15.42 21.38 33.83
N ILE A 248 15.54 21.55 32.51
CA ILE A 248 16.16 22.74 31.96
C ILE A 248 15.13 23.86 32.14
N GLN A 249 15.29 24.62 33.21
CA GLN A 249 14.60 25.89 33.39
C GLN A 249 15.07 26.84 32.29
N TRP A 250 14.31 26.94 31.21
CA TRP A 250 14.41 28.10 30.32
C TRP A 250 13.78 29.29 31.06
N TYR A 251 14.58 29.96 31.89
CA TYR A 251 14.29 31.32 32.30
C TYR A 251 14.53 32.19 31.06
N ILE A 252 13.46 32.63 30.41
CA ILE A 252 13.50 33.82 29.57
C ILE A 252 13.11 34.97 30.50
N PRO A 253 14.07 35.74 31.05
CA PRO A 253 13.72 36.96 31.75
C PRO A 253 13.11 37.92 30.73
N ILE A 254 11.81 38.19 30.87
CA ILE A 254 11.19 39.32 30.20
C ILE A 254 11.56 40.54 31.04
N ASP A 255 12.78 41.05 30.85
CA ASP A 255 13.16 42.35 31.35
C ASP A 255 12.49 43.42 30.48
N THR A 256 11.37 43.94 30.94
CA THR A 256 10.75 45.16 30.41
C THR A 256 11.53 46.40 30.90
N LYS A 257 12.82 46.49 30.57
CA LYS A 257 13.57 47.76 30.62
C LYS A 257 14.65 47.80 29.54
N PHE A 258 14.42 48.60 28.52
CA PHE A 258 15.51 49.28 27.79
C PHE A 258 15.60 50.73 28.29
N PRO A 259 16.77 51.40 28.24
CA PRO A 259 17.99 50.99 27.55
C PRO A 259 19.28 51.03 28.38
N GLY A 260 20.27 50.27 27.92
CA GLY A 260 21.69 50.56 28.09
C GLY A 260 22.37 49.84 29.26
N ILE A 261 23.07 48.75 28.95
CA ILE A 261 24.44 48.40 29.38
C ILE A 261 24.74 46.99 28.86
N VAL A 262 25.88 46.87 28.17
CA VAL A 262 26.47 45.62 27.70
C VAL A 262 26.96 44.82 28.90
N VAL A 263 26.48 43.58 29.05
CA VAL A 263 27.19 42.54 29.82
C VAL A 263 27.05 41.21 29.08
N GLU A 264 28.16 40.73 28.52
CA GLU A 264 28.31 39.34 28.06
C GLU A 264 28.30 38.40 29.27
N PRO A 265 27.56 37.28 29.25
CA PRO A 265 27.88 36.15 30.09
C PRO A 265 28.70 35.12 29.29
N ALA A 266 29.91 34.86 29.79
CA ALA A 266 30.80 33.81 29.32
C ALA A 266 30.13 32.43 29.39
N CYS A 267 30.15 31.69 28.29
CA CYS A 267 29.82 30.26 28.28
C CYS A 267 30.93 29.44 28.96
N PRO A 268 30.59 28.41 29.75
CA PRO A 268 31.57 27.41 30.15
C PRO A 268 31.89 26.50 28.95
N LYS A 269 33.18 26.45 28.61
CA LYS A 269 33.76 25.52 27.62
C LYS A 269 33.47 24.08 28.05
N VAL A 270 32.57 23.41 27.35
CA VAL A 270 32.49 21.94 27.36
C VAL A 270 33.16 21.46 26.08
N ASN A 271 34.31 20.80 26.27
CA ASN A 271 35.06 20.15 25.21
C ASN A 271 34.23 18.98 24.65
N CYS A 272 33.85 19.07 23.38
CA CYS A 272 33.46 17.90 22.58
C CYS A 272 34.47 17.72 21.44
N PRO A 273 34.96 16.51 21.19
CA PRO A 273 35.92 16.25 20.13
C PRO A 273 35.23 16.20 18.77
N THR A 274 35.78 16.91 17.79
CA THR A 274 35.60 16.61 16.36
C THR A 274 36.45 15.39 16.00
N PRO A 275 36.01 14.56 15.03
CA PRO A 275 36.48 14.83 13.68
C PRO A 275 35.45 14.56 12.58
N TYR A 276 35.30 15.53 11.68
CA TYR A 276 35.03 15.24 10.26
C TYR A 276 36.37 15.23 9.54
N THR A 277 36.66 14.13 8.84
CA THR A 277 37.66 14.11 7.77
C THR A 277 36.92 14.15 6.44
N LEU A 278 37.36 15.11 5.62
CA LEU A 278 36.96 15.38 4.25
C LEU A 278 37.15 14.17 3.33
N PHE A 279 36.20 13.94 2.41
CA PHE A 279 36.50 13.33 1.11
C PHE A 279 35.72 14.01 -0.01
N ASN A 280 36.46 14.42 -1.04
CA ASN A 280 36.03 15.06 -2.29
C ASN A 280 35.09 14.17 -3.12
N PRO A 281 34.15 14.74 -3.91
CA PRO A 281 33.39 14.01 -4.92
C PRO A 281 33.87 14.31 -6.35
N SER A 282 33.84 13.30 -7.23
CA SER A 282 33.57 13.38 -8.68
C SER A 282 33.63 11.98 -9.32
N PRO A 283 33.02 11.74 -10.50
CA PRO A 283 31.62 11.98 -10.87
C PRO A 283 30.97 10.72 -11.52
N GLN A 284 29.72 10.86 -11.95
CA GLN A 284 28.95 10.00 -12.88
C GLN A 284 28.03 8.91 -12.28
N SER A 285 26.72 9.21 -12.24
CA SER A 285 25.73 8.38 -12.90
C SER A 285 24.50 9.22 -13.24
N ASN A 286 24.00 9.07 -14.46
CA ASN A 286 22.86 9.79 -15.01
C ASN A 286 21.58 9.37 -14.29
N VAL A 287 20.96 10.29 -13.55
CA VAL A 287 19.59 10.17 -13.05
C VAL A 287 18.70 11.08 -13.91
N PRO A 288 17.56 10.61 -14.45
CA PRO A 288 16.67 11.45 -15.21
C PRO A 288 16.04 12.52 -14.31
N THR A 289 16.24 13.78 -14.68
CA THR A 289 15.68 14.96 -14.01
C THR A 289 14.16 14.91 -14.10
N MET A 290 13.46 14.73 -12.97
CA MET A 290 12.03 15.01 -12.91
C MET A 290 11.83 16.52 -12.99
N THR A 291 11.12 16.98 -14.02
CA THR A 291 10.62 18.35 -14.13
C THR A 291 9.64 18.66 -12.99
N PRO A 292 9.71 19.84 -12.37
CA PRO A 292 8.83 20.19 -11.26
C PRO A 292 7.37 20.35 -11.73
N CYS A 293 6.44 19.74 -10.98
CA CYS A 293 5.01 19.97 -11.15
C CYS A 293 4.68 21.44 -10.89
N GLY A 294 4.16 22.12 -11.91
CA GLY A 294 3.72 23.51 -11.80
C GLY A 294 2.47 23.64 -10.95
N TRP A 295 2.46 24.64 -10.06
CA TRP A 295 1.26 25.08 -9.35
C TRP A 295 0.62 26.19 -10.16
N THR A 296 -0.65 26.05 -10.52
CA THR A 296 -1.43 27.13 -11.12
C THR A 296 -2.45 27.67 -10.13
N SER A 297 -2.40 28.98 -9.89
CA SER A 297 -3.36 29.70 -9.05
C SER A 297 -4.67 29.92 -9.81
N VAL A 298 -5.78 29.55 -9.19
CA VAL A 298 -7.13 29.97 -9.62
C VAL A 298 -7.83 30.56 -8.40
N GLY A 299 -7.77 31.88 -8.26
CA GLY A 299 -8.36 32.60 -7.12
C GLY A 299 -7.65 32.29 -5.79
N PRO A 300 -8.35 32.38 -4.63
CA PRO A 300 -7.73 32.28 -3.31
C PRO A 300 -7.35 30.85 -2.89
N PHE A 301 -7.44 29.85 -3.78
CA PHE A 301 -7.11 28.46 -3.47
C PHE A 301 -5.99 27.94 -4.38
N LEU A 302 -5.04 27.23 -3.76
CA LEU A 302 -4.04 26.42 -4.46
C LEU A 302 -4.60 25.01 -4.65
N ILE A 303 -4.79 24.60 -5.89
CA ILE A 303 -5.28 23.26 -6.25
C ILE A 303 -4.13 22.49 -6.89
N CYS A 304 -3.78 21.33 -6.33
CA CYS A 304 -2.84 20.40 -6.92
C CYS A 304 -3.58 19.53 -7.94
N THR A 305 -3.45 19.82 -9.23
CA THR A 305 -4.05 19.01 -10.29
C THR A 305 -3.05 17.93 -10.73
N SER A 306 -3.00 16.82 -10.00
CA SER A 306 -2.33 15.60 -10.49
C SER A 306 -3.39 14.61 -10.96
N TYR A 307 -3.77 14.71 -12.23
CA TYR A 307 -4.44 13.63 -12.96
C TYR A 307 -3.54 13.30 -14.16
N CYS A 308 -2.84 12.18 -14.07
CA CYS A 308 -2.06 11.64 -15.18
C CYS A 308 -2.66 10.27 -15.54
N PRO A 309 -3.45 10.15 -16.63
CA PRO A 309 -3.81 8.84 -17.16
C PRO A 309 -2.58 8.33 -17.92
N MET A 310 -1.91 7.31 -17.39
CA MET A 310 -0.90 6.59 -18.16
C MET A 310 -1.63 5.58 -19.05
N SER A 311 -1.80 5.97 -20.32
CA SER A 311 -1.93 5.04 -21.43
C SER A 311 -0.52 4.73 -21.94
N CYS A 312 -0.07 3.49 -21.76
CA CYS A 312 0.91 2.78 -22.57
C CYS A 312 0.66 1.29 -22.35
#